data_AF-A0A956KQ82-F1
#
_entry.id   AF-A0A956KQ82-F1
#
_cell.length_a   1.000
_cell.length_b   1.000
_cell.length_c   1.000
_cell.angle_alpha   90.00
_cell.angle_beta   90.00
_cell.angle_gamma   90.00
#
_symmetry.space_group_name_H-M   'P 1'
#
loop_
_entity.id
_entity.type
_entity.pdbx_description
1 polymer ?
#
loop_
_entity_poly.entity_id
_entity_poly.type
_entity_poly.pdbx_seq_one_letter_code
_entity_poly.pdbx_strand_id
1 'polypeptide(L)'
;MTHAMNLHRPLVLTLAACLLAPALTACINDGAGDDEANDDGNDEEPPALGETPLPACDAAFFAYEQIVAELVLPNPDPAYVIELYRGADPDFGGESPVAGGTALQRWLREVDARLGRVDAGVLIDDAAIEAKLEEALVEEDPVTRKLLLIDVVQIMRAVASLDVRERLAVVSDVLPDPQRDPSLLRAEWDQAYCVWSGTLAPLAEEAAGLAIPGDSPWQAQIDQAFVDGHAGIEGPDEPWAPDEWATKPAKQIVEKGDFAVIERLVVERARTAAQAGDPAPAREALGLFAILEDRIAGRNTPAIEPIQAMLAGDPAAIDADWLQDQLAIAFVKRARKYCDEAVEAGAVGTADSYKGAWEGTIYTQIVLPLMHARLDGFDAEAYMQLWADYREALKNDDAAAAVELAPQLIGPNCELQAALGIAQCTGSDDEPG
;
A
#
# COMPACT_ATOMS: atom_id res chain seq x y z
N MET A 1 54.58 -11.32 -10.84
CA MET A 1 54.61 -12.79 -11.04
C MET A 1 53.80 -13.36 -9.88
N THR A 2 52.57 -13.86 -10.00
CA THR A 2 51.81 -14.60 -11.03
C THR A 2 50.33 -14.26 -10.80
N HIS A 3 49.66 -13.62 -11.76
CA HIS A 3 48.62 -14.19 -12.65
C HIS A 3 47.26 -14.47 -12.00
N ALA A 4 46.29 -13.72 -12.51
CA ALA A 4 44.85 -13.74 -12.28
C ALA A 4 44.18 -15.00 -12.84
N MET A 5 42.96 -15.29 -12.36
CA MET A 5 41.87 -15.81 -13.20
C MET A 5 40.51 -15.58 -12.53
N ASN A 6 39.66 -14.83 -13.26
CA ASN A 6 38.21 -14.71 -13.13
C ASN A 6 37.48 -16.03 -13.42
N LEU A 7 36.30 -16.21 -12.84
CA LEU A 7 35.16 -17.01 -13.34
C LEU A 7 33.89 -16.55 -12.58
N HIS A 8 33.14 -15.59 -13.13
CA HIS A 8 31.89 -15.76 -13.90
C HIS A 8 30.72 -16.43 -13.14
N ARG A 9 29.78 -15.59 -12.66
CA ARG A 9 28.37 -15.93 -12.38
C ARG A 9 27.61 -16.04 -13.72
N PRO A 10 26.78 -17.07 -13.95
CA PRO A 10 26.00 -17.15 -15.18
C PRO A 10 24.72 -16.32 -15.10
N LEU A 11 24.52 -15.51 -16.15
CA LEU A 11 23.24 -15.01 -16.64
C LEU A 11 22.23 -16.15 -16.76
N VAL A 12 21.00 -15.94 -16.28
CA VAL A 12 19.83 -16.73 -16.69
C VAL A 12 19.00 -15.85 -17.61
N LEU A 13 19.00 -16.19 -18.89
CA LEU A 13 18.17 -15.58 -19.94
C LEU A 13 17.69 -16.71 -20.87
N THR A 14 16.42 -16.61 -21.26
CA THR A 14 15.67 -17.34 -22.31
C THR A 14 15.25 -18.80 -22.06
N LEU A 15 13.94 -19.07 -22.09
CA LEU A 15 13.24 -19.49 -23.32
C LEU A 15 11.71 -19.54 -23.15
N ALA A 16 11.02 -18.66 -23.87
CA ALA A 16 9.62 -18.84 -24.27
C ALA A 16 9.59 -19.60 -25.60
N ALA A 17 8.88 -20.72 -25.66
CA ALA A 17 8.36 -21.35 -26.88
C ALA A 17 7.44 -22.52 -26.49
N CYS A 18 6.38 -22.72 -27.29
CA CYS A 18 5.24 -23.65 -27.13
C CYS A 18 4.07 -22.95 -26.42
N LEU A 19 2.94 -22.58 -27.05
CA LEU A 19 2.20 -23.26 -28.11
C LEU A 19 1.34 -22.27 -28.92
N LEU A 20 1.47 -22.34 -30.25
CA LEU A 20 0.45 -21.90 -31.21
C LEU A 20 -0.34 -23.13 -31.68
N ALA A 21 -1.65 -22.93 -31.83
CA ALA A 21 -2.72 -23.90 -32.09
C ALA A 21 -2.59 -24.74 -33.39
N PRO A 22 -3.54 -25.67 -33.63
CA PRO A 22 -4.59 -25.29 -34.58
C PRO A 22 -6.02 -25.80 -34.26
N ALA A 23 -6.95 -25.10 -34.89
CA ALA A 23 -8.41 -25.21 -34.91
C ALA A 23 -9.00 -26.41 -35.69
N LEU A 24 -10.35 -26.44 -35.74
CA LEU A 24 -11.30 -27.21 -36.59
C LEU A 24 -11.80 -28.52 -35.93
N THR A 25 -13.08 -28.66 -35.57
CA THR A 25 -14.31 -28.93 -36.38
C THR A 25 -15.48 -29.14 -35.42
N ALA A 26 -16.78 -29.04 -35.69
CA ALA A 26 -17.63 -28.58 -36.80
C ALA A 26 -19.07 -28.58 -36.23
N CYS A 27 -19.94 -27.77 -36.83
CA CYS A 27 -21.39 -27.75 -36.56
C CYS A 27 -22.04 -29.12 -36.74
N ILE A 28 -22.93 -29.53 -35.83
CA ILE A 28 -24.17 -30.27 -36.13
C ILE A 28 -25.25 -29.82 -35.14
N ASN A 29 -26.31 -29.23 -35.68
CA ASN A 29 -27.61 -29.08 -35.03
C ASN A 29 -28.52 -30.17 -35.60
N ASP A 30 -29.22 -30.91 -34.73
CA ASP A 30 -30.57 -31.46 -34.89
C ASP A 30 -30.77 -32.68 -33.99
N GLY A 31 -31.63 -32.53 -32.98
CA GLY A 31 -32.07 -33.62 -32.11
C GLY A 31 -33.00 -33.12 -31.03
N ALA A 32 -34.25 -32.82 -31.40
CA ALA A 32 -35.32 -32.55 -30.45
C ALA A 32 -35.56 -33.77 -29.54
N GLY A 33 -35.57 -33.52 -28.23
CA GLY A 33 -36.00 -34.46 -27.20
C GLY A 33 -36.09 -33.68 -25.89
N ASP A 34 -37.34 -33.47 -25.44
CA ASP A 34 -37.65 -33.06 -24.08
C ASP A 34 -36.83 -33.88 -23.09
N ASP A 35 -36.13 -33.23 -22.17
CA ASP A 35 -35.92 -33.73 -20.81
C ASP A 35 -35.49 -32.54 -19.94
N GLU A 36 -36.39 -32.25 -19.00
CA GLU A 36 -36.26 -31.57 -17.71
C GLU A 36 -35.20 -30.46 -17.57
N ALA A 37 -35.70 -29.25 -17.30
CA ALA A 37 -34.92 -28.18 -16.68
C ALA A 37 -34.37 -28.68 -15.33
N ASN A 38 -33.18 -29.26 -15.38
CA ASN A 38 -32.28 -29.28 -14.24
C ASN A 38 -31.94 -27.83 -13.94
N ASP A 39 -32.64 -27.31 -12.93
CA ASP A 39 -32.14 -26.30 -12.02
C ASP A 39 -30.91 -26.90 -11.30
N ASP A 40 -29.82 -27.09 -12.06
CA ASP A 40 -28.50 -27.28 -11.49
C ASP A 40 -28.10 -25.89 -10.98
N GLY A 41 -28.59 -25.59 -9.77
CA GLY A 41 -28.03 -24.58 -8.90
C GLY A 41 -26.56 -24.90 -8.77
N ASN A 42 -25.76 -24.24 -9.60
CA ASN A 42 -24.31 -24.33 -9.53
C ASN A 42 -23.94 -23.58 -8.25
N ASP A 43 -23.94 -24.31 -7.14
CA ASP A 43 -23.27 -23.96 -5.88
C ASP A 43 -21.75 -23.92 -6.15
N GLU A 44 -21.32 -23.14 -7.15
CA GLU A 44 -19.93 -22.84 -7.39
C GLU A 44 -19.49 -21.94 -6.24
N GLU A 45 -18.62 -22.48 -5.41
CA GLU A 45 -17.91 -21.72 -4.38
C GLU A 45 -17.33 -20.46 -5.03
N PRO A 46 -17.52 -19.27 -4.43
CA PRO A 46 -16.98 -18.04 -4.99
C PRO A 46 -15.47 -18.19 -5.19
N PRO A 47 -14.90 -17.60 -6.25
CA PRO A 47 -13.47 -17.71 -6.53
C PRO A 47 -12.67 -17.24 -5.32
N ALA A 48 -11.55 -17.90 -5.03
CA ALA A 48 -10.65 -17.44 -3.99
C ALA A 48 -9.96 -16.13 -4.41
N LEU A 49 -9.40 -15.40 -3.43
CA LEU A 49 -8.63 -14.20 -3.68
C LEU A 49 -7.58 -14.44 -4.77
N GLY A 50 -7.61 -13.62 -5.83
CA GLY A 50 -6.68 -13.71 -6.95
C GLY A 50 -7.02 -14.77 -8.01
N GLU A 51 -8.11 -15.53 -7.86
CA GLU A 51 -8.60 -16.44 -8.91
C GLU A 51 -9.50 -15.73 -9.94
N THR A 52 -10.03 -14.55 -9.59
CA THR A 52 -10.75 -13.68 -10.54
C THR A 52 -9.80 -13.21 -11.64
N PRO A 53 -10.05 -13.51 -12.93
CA PRO A 53 -9.18 -13.07 -14.02
C PRO A 53 -9.23 -11.55 -14.19
N LEU A 54 -8.08 -10.88 -14.02
CA LEU A 54 -7.94 -9.42 -14.17
C LEU A 54 -6.90 -9.07 -15.25
N PRO A 55 -7.10 -9.46 -16.53
CA PRO A 55 -6.08 -9.34 -17.57
C PRO A 55 -5.61 -7.90 -17.85
N ALA A 56 -6.48 -6.91 -17.65
CA ALA A 56 -6.10 -5.51 -17.77
C ALA A 56 -5.17 -5.07 -16.63
N CYS A 57 -5.42 -5.56 -15.41
CA CYS A 57 -4.58 -5.33 -14.24
C CYS A 57 -3.21 -6.00 -14.42
N ASP A 58 -3.19 -7.27 -14.82
CA ASP A 58 -1.96 -8.02 -15.09
C ASP A 58 -1.09 -7.33 -16.15
N ALA A 59 -1.72 -6.87 -17.25
CA ALA A 59 -1.01 -6.15 -18.31
C ALA A 59 -0.47 -4.79 -17.85
N ALA A 60 -1.21 -4.06 -17.02
CA ALA A 60 -0.77 -2.78 -16.46
C ALA A 60 0.47 -2.98 -15.58
N PHE A 61 0.44 -3.95 -14.67
CA PHE A 61 1.50 -4.14 -13.71
C PHE A 61 2.71 -4.91 -14.24
N PHE A 62 2.53 -5.70 -15.31
CA PHE A 62 3.66 -6.14 -16.11
C PHE A 62 4.43 -4.95 -16.73
N ALA A 63 3.73 -3.97 -17.30
CA ALA A 63 4.37 -2.77 -17.85
C ALA A 63 5.06 -1.93 -16.76
N TYR A 64 4.42 -1.76 -15.60
CA TYR A 64 5.04 -1.10 -14.43
C TYR A 64 6.33 -1.80 -13.99
N GLU A 65 6.33 -3.13 -13.88
CA GLU A 65 7.53 -3.91 -13.52
C GLU A 65 8.68 -3.64 -14.50
N GLN A 66 8.39 -3.59 -15.81
CA GLN A 66 9.41 -3.28 -16.82
C GLN A 66 9.95 -1.85 -16.68
N ILE A 67 9.10 -0.86 -16.34
CA ILE A 67 9.55 0.51 -16.05
C ILE A 67 10.50 0.51 -14.84
N VAL A 68 10.11 -0.12 -13.74
CA VAL A 68 10.95 -0.20 -12.53
C VAL A 68 12.29 -0.89 -12.83
N ALA A 69 12.29 -1.96 -13.63
CA ALA A 69 13.50 -2.65 -14.05
C ALA A 69 14.44 -1.76 -14.89
N GLU A 70 13.88 -0.92 -15.78
CA GLU A 70 14.65 0.03 -16.60
C GLU A 70 15.40 1.05 -15.71
N LEU A 71 14.79 1.52 -14.63
CA LEU A 71 15.40 2.50 -13.70
C LEU A 71 16.61 1.95 -12.93
N VAL A 72 16.76 0.62 -12.83
CA VAL A 72 17.95 -0.02 -12.22
C VAL A 72 19.19 0.17 -13.10
N LEU A 73 19.01 0.41 -14.41
CA LEU A 73 20.12 0.61 -15.33
C LEU A 73 20.89 1.90 -15.03
N PRO A 74 22.20 1.96 -15.35
CA PRO A 74 23.00 3.19 -15.18
C PRO A 74 22.53 4.36 -16.04
N ASN A 75 21.88 4.08 -17.17
CA ASN A 75 21.35 5.08 -18.10
C ASN A 75 20.01 4.57 -18.66
N PRO A 76 18.90 4.75 -17.92
CA PRO A 76 17.58 4.33 -18.36
C PRO A 76 17.17 5.03 -19.66
N ASP A 77 16.49 4.30 -20.55
CA ASP A 77 15.97 4.79 -21.82
C ASP A 77 14.58 5.42 -21.65
N PRO A 78 14.45 6.76 -21.71
CA PRO A 78 13.15 7.42 -21.57
C PRO A 78 12.19 7.05 -22.71
N ALA A 79 12.69 6.71 -23.91
CA ALA A 79 11.83 6.32 -25.02
C ALA A 79 11.16 4.97 -24.77
N TYR A 80 11.88 4.03 -24.14
CA TYR A 80 11.32 2.74 -23.74
C TYR A 80 10.28 2.89 -22.62
N VAL A 81 10.55 3.75 -21.62
CA VAL A 81 9.55 4.06 -20.57
C VAL A 81 8.29 4.71 -21.16
N ILE A 82 8.43 5.61 -22.14
CA ILE A 82 7.30 6.20 -22.88
C ILE A 82 6.50 5.12 -23.62
N GLU A 83 7.17 4.17 -24.28
CA GLU A 83 6.51 3.07 -24.98
C GLU A 83 5.69 2.20 -24.02
N LEU A 84 6.23 1.88 -22.84
CA LEU A 84 5.52 1.10 -21.81
C LEU A 84 4.32 1.85 -21.23
N TYR A 85 4.44 3.17 -21.04
CA TYR A 85 3.38 3.99 -20.46
C TYR A 85 2.28 4.38 -21.47
N ARG A 86 2.67 5.01 -22.59
CA ARG A 86 1.73 5.59 -23.58
C ARG A 86 1.49 4.68 -24.78
N GLY A 87 2.45 3.82 -25.13
CA GLY A 87 2.42 3.04 -26.36
C GLY A 87 2.75 3.87 -27.60
N ALA A 88 2.81 3.20 -28.76
CA ALA A 88 3.16 3.84 -30.03
C ALA A 88 2.00 4.61 -30.70
N ASP A 89 0.74 4.30 -30.37
CA ASP A 89 -0.48 4.94 -30.88
C ASP A 89 -1.62 4.84 -29.85
N PRO A 90 -2.56 5.81 -29.76
CA PRO A 90 -3.72 5.70 -28.89
C PRO A 90 -4.63 4.53 -29.33
N ASP A 91 -4.70 3.49 -28.51
CA ASP A 91 -5.61 2.36 -28.69
C ASP A 91 -7.08 2.80 -28.51
N PHE A 92 -7.86 2.72 -29.58
CA PHE A 92 -9.30 3.00 -29.59
C PHE A 92 -10.15 1.71 -29.45
N GLY A 93 -9.51 0.55 -29.26
CA GLY A 93 -10.17 -0.76 -29.20
C GLY A 93 -10.13 -1.38 -27.81
N GLY A 94 -11.03 -0.99 -26.90
CA GLY A 94 -11.17 -1.69 -25.62
C GLY A 94 -12.32 -1.17 -24.77
N GLU A 95 -12.87 -2.05 -23.93
CA GLU A 95 -14.07 -1.90 -23.08
C GLU A 95 -13.97 -0.82 -21.98
N SER A 96 -12.94 0.02 -21.99
CA SER A 96 -12.70 1.08 -21.01
C SER A 96 -13.38 2.40 -21.42
N PRO A 97 -13.94 3.17 -20.46
CA PRO A 97 -14.55 4.47 -20.73
C PRO A 97 -13.54 5.57 -21.10
N VAL A 98 -12.22 5.33 -21.00
CA VAL A 98 -11.16 6.31 -21.33
C VAL A 98 -10.38 5.85 -22.56
N ALA A 99 -10.44 6.64 -23.64
CA ALA A 99 -9.78 6.29 -24.90
C ALA A 99 -8.24 6.47 -24.86
N GLY A 100 -7.51 5.54 -25.48
CA GLY A 100 -6.08 5.65 -25.77
C GLY A 100 -5.15 5.25 -24.62
N GLY A 101 -4.00 4.65 -24.96
CA GLY A 101 -2.90 4.31 -24.05
C GLY A 101 -2.71 2.80 -23.81
N THR A 102 -1.57 2.44 -23.23
CA THR A 102 -1.34 1.05 -22.74
C THR A 102 -2.26 0.74 -21.56
N ALA A 103 -2.29 -0.52 -21.11
CA ALA A 103 -3.04 -0.91 -19.92
C ALA A 103 -2.65 -0.08 -18.67
N LEU A 104 -1.37 0.31 -18.55
CA LEU A 104 -0.86 1.10 -17.44
C LEU A 104 -1.41 2.53 -17.43
N GLN A 105 -1.33 3.25 -18.56
CA GLN A 105 -1.89 4.60 -18.64
C GLN A 105 -3.42 4.58 -18.50
N ARG A 106 -4.09 3.55 -19.02
CA ARG A 106 -5.55 3.40 -18.83
C ARG A 106 -5.91 3.24 -17.35
N TRP A 107 -5.25 2.33 -16.63
CA TRP A 107 -5.44 2.18 -15.19
C TRP A 107 -5.24 3.53 -14.47
N LEU A 108 -4.15 4.25 -14.77
CA LEU A 108 -3.87 5.52 -14.09
C LEU A 108 -4.95 6.58 -14.34
N ARG A 109 -5.41 6.70 -15.59
CA ARG A 109 -6.49 7.62 -15.97
C ARG A 109 -7.83 7.27 -15.34
N GLU A 110 -8.14 5.97 -15.24
CA GLU A 110 -9.34 5.48 -14.58
C GLU A 110 -9.33 5.83 -13.08
N VAL A 111 -8.19 5.64 -12.41
CA VAL A 111 -8.02 6.02 -11.01
C VAL A 111 -8.13 7.53 -10.82
N ASP A 112 -7.46 8.33 -11.65
CA ASP A 112 -7.56 9.80 -11.61
C ASP A 112 -9.02 10.27 -11.73
N ALA A 113 -9.74 9.75 -12.72
CA ALA A 113 -11.14 10.09 -12.97
C ALA A 113 -12.03 9.68 -11.79
N ARG A 114 -11.82 8.47 -11.26
CA ARG A 114 -12.60 7.91 -10.15
C ARG A 114 -12.39 8.67 -8.85
N LEU A 115 -11.15 9.05 -8.54
CA LEU A 115 -10.78 9.84 -7.36
C LEU A 115 -11.07 11.35 -7.53
N GLY A 116 -11.56 11.78 -8.70
CA GLY A 116 -11.83 13.19 -8.98
C GLY A 116 -10.57 14.05 -9.04
N ARG A 117 -9.41 13.45 -9.33
CA ARG A 117 -8.11 14.14 -9.46
C ARG A 117 -8.00 14.82 -10.81
N VAL A 118 -8.85 15.81 -11.01
CA VAL A 118 -9.02 16.55 -12.26
C VAL A 118 -8.90 18.05 -12.00
N ASP A 119 -7.98 18.72 -12.70
CA ASP A 119 -7.89 20.20 -12.70
C ASP A 119 -8.13 20.74 -14.10
N ALA A 120 -9.06 21.70 -14.22
CA ALA A 120 -9.46 22.29 -15.50
C ALA A 120 -9.79 21.27 -16.62
N GLY A 121 -10.29 20.08 -16.26
CA GLY A 121 -10.61 18.99 -17.21
C GLY A 121 -9.42 18.10 -17.60
N VAL A 122 -8.26 18.27 -16.93
CA VAL A 122 -7.04 17.48 -17.12
C VAL A 122 -6.87 16.53 -15.94
N LEU A 123 -6.59 15.26 -16.22
CA LEU A 123 -6.26 14.23 -15.22
C LEU A 123 -4.88 14.55 -14.63
N ILE A 124 -4.82 14.82 -13.32
CA ILE A 124 -3.67 15.47 -12.68
C ILE A 124 -2.43 14.57 -12.71
N ASP A 125 -2.56 13.29 -12.36
CA ASP A 125 -1.42 12.39 -12.23
C ASP A 125 -0.96 11.90 -13.62
N ASP A 126 -1.88 11.64 -14.56
CA ASP A 126 -1.52 11.33 -15.95
C ASP A 126 -0.72 12.48 -16.58
N ALA A 127 -1.21 13.71 -16.43
CA ALA A 127 -0.51 14.88 -16.97
C ALA A 127 0.86 15.11 -16.30
N ALA A 128 0.99 14.82 -15.00
CA ALA A 128 2.26 14.91 -14.30
C ALA A 128 3.28 13.88 -14.82
N ILE A 129 2.87 12.63 -15.04
CA ILE A 129 3.72 11.60 -15.65
C ILE A 129 4.13 12.00 -17.07
N GLU A 130 3.17 12.42 -17.89
CA GLU A 130 3.41 12.82 -19.28
C GLU A 130 4.42 13.96 -19.36
N ALA A 131 4.29 14.98 -18.51
CA ALA A 131 5.25 16.08 -18.43
C ALA A 131 6.65 15.62 -18.05
N LYS A 132 6.77 14.70 -17.09
CA LYS A 132 8.08 14.14 -16.66
C LYS A 132 8.73 13.30 -17.75
N LEU A 133 7.95 12.54 -18.50
CA LEU A 133 8.44 11.75 -19.63
C LEU A 133 8.93 12.64 -20.78
N GLU A 134 8.19 13.71 -21.10
CA GLU A 134 8.60 14.70 -22.11
C GLU A 134 9.90 15.41 -21.72
N GLU A 135 10.03 15.79 -20.44
CA GLU A 135 11.25 16.39 -19.89
C GLU A 135 12.43 15.42 -19.96
N ALA A 136 12.24 14.16 -19.56
CA ALA A 136 13.28 13.13 -19.58
C ALA A 136 13.79 12.81 -21.00
N LEU A 137 12.94 12.92 -22.02
CA LEU A 137 13.28 12.63 -23.41
C LEU A 137 14.31 13.61 -24.00
N VAL A 138 14.25 14.88 -23.55
CA VAL A 138 15.13 15.95 -24.04
C VAL A 138 16.24 16.32 -23.07
N GLU A 139 16.19 15.82 -21.83
CA GLU A 139 17.25 16.02 -20.84
C GLU A 139 18.55 15.35 -21.30
N GLU A 140 19.67 16.09 -21.27
CA GLU A 140 20.99 15.61 -21.69
C GLU A 140 21.78 15.03 -20.52
N ASP A 141 21.59 15.54 -19.30
CA ASP A 141 22.25 15.04 -18.09
C ASP A 141 21.65 13.70 -17.65
N PRO A 142 22.42 12.59 -17.67
CA PRO A 142 21.90 11.27 -17.31
C PRO A 142 21.43 11.19 -15.85
N VAL A 143 22.00 11.99 -14.95
CA VAL A 143 21.56 12.02 -13.54
C VAL A 143 20.18 12.65 -13.45
N THR A 144 20.03 13.87 -13.97
CA THR A 144 18.72 14.57 -13.99
C THR A 144 17.66 13.74 -14.71
N ARG A 145 17.99 13.12 -15.85
CA ARG A 145 17.08 12.22 -16.58
C ARG A 145 16.59 11.08 -15.69
N LYS A 146 17.51 10.42 -14.96
CA LYS A 146 17.15 9.33 -14.04
C LYS A 146 16.23 9.82 -12.92
N LEU A 147 16.47 11.01 -12.35
CA LEU A 147 15.61 11.59 -11.32
C LEU A 147 14.17 11.85 -11.84
N LEU A 148 14.03 12.32 -13.08
CA LEU A 148 12.71 12.50 -13.71
C LEU A 148 11.96 11.19 -13.88
N LEU A 149 12.65 10.10 -14.25
CA LEU A 149 12.04 8.79 -14.37
C LEU A 149 11.70 8.17 -13.00
N ILE A 150 12.50 8.46 -11.97
CA ILE A 150 12.14 8.13 -10.58
C ILE A 150 10.81 8.79 -10.20
N ASP A 151 10.60 10.07 -10.55
CA ASP A 151 9.34 10.76 -10.28
C ASP A 151 8.14 10.05 -10.91
N VAL A 152 8.27 9.56 -12.14
CA VAL A 152 7.21 8.80 -12.82
C VAL A 152 6.80 7.59 -11.98
N VAL A 153 7.76 6.80 -11.50
CA VAL A 153 7.48 5.64 -10.65
C VAL A 153 6.87 6.04 -9.31
N GLN A 154 7.32 7.14 -8.70
CA GLN A 154 6.76 7.59 -7.42
C GLN A 154 5.32 8.09 -7.56
N ILE A 155 4.97 8.75 -8.67
CA ILE A 155 3.58 9.12 -8.96
C ILE A 155 2.73 7.86 -9.10
N MET A 156 3.18 6.85 -9.85
CA MET A 156 2.46 5.58 -10.00
C MET A 156 2.23 4.87 -8.66
N ARG A 157 3.23 4.87 -7.76
CA ARG A 157 3.09 4.29 -6.41
C ARG A 157 2.08 5.06 -5.55
N ALA A 158 2.08 6.38 -5.62
CA ALA A 158 1.10 7.21 -4.92
C ALA A 158 -0.33 6.92 -5.42
N VAL A 159 -0.51 6.85 -6.75
CA VAL A 159 -1.79 6.45 -7.37
C VAL A 159 -2.20 5.04 -6.93
N ALA A 160 -1.29 4.08 -6.89
CA ALA A 160 -1.57 2.72 -6.44
C ALA A 160 -2.03 2.66 -4.97
N SER A 161 -1.35 3.36 -4.06
CA SER A 161 -1.77 3.43 -2.65
C SER A 161 -3.18 4.04 -2.51
N LEU A 162 -3.48 5.10 -3.27
CA LEU A 162 -4.82 5.69 -3.31
C LEU A 162 -5.88 4.75 -3.90
N ASP A 163 -5.56 4.04 -5.00
CA ASP A 163 -6.45 3.09 -5.66
C ASP A 163 -6.84 1.94 -4.73
N VAL A 164 -5.85 1.32 -4.07
CA VAL A 164 -6.06 0.25 -3.08
C VAL A 164 -6.95 0.75 -1.95
N ARG A 165 -6.64 1.91 -1.37
CA ARG A 165 -7.42 2.50 -0.26
C ARG A 165 -8.88 2.73 -0.63
N GLU A 166 -9.13 3.31 -1.79
CA GLU A 166 -10.49 3.60 -2.25
C GLU A 166 -11.28 2.32 -2.49
N ARG A 167 -10.68 1.32 -3.14
CA ARG A 167 -11.34 0.03 -3.39
C ARG A 167 -11.71 -0.71 -2.12
N LEU A 168 -10.78 -0.77 -1.16
CA LEU A 168 -11.05 -1.37 0.13
C LEU A 168 -12.14 -0.60 0.90
N ALA A 169 -12.21 0.73 0.74
CA ALA A 169 -13.28 1.53 1.34
C ALA A 169 -14.65 1.27 0.71
N VAL A 170 -14.72 1.10 -0.63
CA VAL A 170 -15.94 0.71 -1.34
C VAL A 170 -16.53 -0.58 -0.78
N VAL A 171 -15.69 -1.52 -0.31
CA VAL A 171 -16.15 -2.77 0.31
C VAL A 171 -16.44 -2.58 1.80
N SER A 172 -15.52 -2.03 2.58
CA SER A 172 -15.62 -2.02 4.05
C SER A 172 -16.66 -1.04 4.60
N ASP A 173 -16.95 0.04 3.86
CA ASP A 173 -17.79 1.15 4.33
C ASP A 173 -19.19 1.09 3.68
N VAL A 174 -19.46 0.04 2.92
CA VAL A 174 -20.72 -0.14 2.21
C VAL A 174 -21.86 -0.42 3.17
N LEU A 175 -23.00 0.23 2.96
CA LEU A 175 -24.19 -0.06 3.75
C LEU A 175 -24.85 -1.38 3.29
N PRO A 176 -25.50 -2.13 4.19
CA PRO A 176 -26.25 -3.33 3.82
C PRO A 176 -27.30 -3.02 2.72
N ASP A 177 -27.28 -3.77 1.62
CA ASP A 177 -28.27 -3.68 0.53
C ASP A 177 -28.64 -5.06 -0.04
N PRO A 178 -29.86 -5.57 0.19
CA PRO A 178 -30.31 -6.87 -0.33
C PRO A 178 -30.34 -6.99 -1.85
N GLN A 179 -30.22 -5.89 -2.59
CA GLN A 179 -30.18 -5.89 -4.06
C GLN A 179 -28.75 -5.92 -4.62
N ARG A 180 -27.73 -5.83 -3.76
CA ARG A 180 -26.34 -5.84 -4.18
C ARG A 180 -25.92 -7.24 -4.62
N ASP A 181 -25.21 -7.30 -5.72
CA ASP A 181 -24.46 -8.49 -6.11
C ASP A 181 -23.09 -8.49 -5.38
N PRO A 182 -22.81 -9.46 -4.48
CA PRO A 182 -21.53 -9.57 -3.79
C PRO A 182 -20.33 -9.73 -4.75
N SER A 183 -20.55 -10.19 -5.98
CA SER A 183 -19.50 -10.30 -6.99
C SER A 183 -18.87 -8.94 -7.33
N LEU A 184 -19.63 -7.85 -7.21
CA LEU A 184 -19.11 -6.49 -7.43
C LEU A 184 -18.14 -6.06 -6.32
N LEU A 185 -18.42 -6.44 -5.07
CA LEU A 185 -17.51 -6.17 -3.95
C LEU A 185 -16.24 -7.03 -4.04
N ARG A 186 -16.38 -8.30 -4.46
CA ARG A 186 -15.23 -9.17 -4.77
C ARG A 186 -14.35 -8.57 -5.84
N ALA A 187 -14.93 -8.10 -6.95
CA ALA A 187 -14.17 -7.47 -8.02
C ALA A 187 -13.38 -6.24 -7.52
N GLU A 188 -13.95 -5.40 -6.66
CA GLU A 188 -13.23 -4.27 -6.06
C GLU A 188 -12.08 -4.74 -5.15
N TRP A 189 -12.31 -5.75 -4.32
CA TRP A 189 -11.29 -6.31 -3.42
C TRP A 189 -10.15 -6.99 -4.18
N ASP A 190 -10.46 -7.82 -5.18
CA ASP A 190 -9.49 -8.50 -6.04
C ASP A 190 -8.67 -7.50 -6.87
N GLN A 191 -9.32 -6.45 -7.37
CA GLN A 191 -8.61 -5.38 -8.08
C GLN A 191 -7.67 -4.62 -7.14
N ALA A 192 -8.06 -4.38 -5.88
CA ALA A 192 -7.16 -3.80 -4.87
C ALA A 192 -5.97 -4.73 -4.60
N TYR A 193 -6.20 -6.03 -4.47
CA TYR A 193 -5.14 -7.01 -4.27
C TYR A 193 -4.19 -7.11 -5.45
N CYS A 194 -4.70 -7.05 -6.69
CA CYS A 194 -3.88 -7.04 -7.90
C CYS A 194 -2.97 -5.79 -7.96
N VAL A 195 -3.52 -4.60 -7.64
CA VAL A 195 -2.76 -3.34 -7.59
C VAL A 195 -1.68 -3.40 -6.51
N TRP A 196 -2.03 -3.84 -5.30
CA TRP A 196 -1.09 -4.02 -4.21
C TRP A 196 0.04 -4.99 -4.60
N SER A 197 -0.32 -6.17 -5.13
CA SER A 197 0.63 -7.22 -5.54
C SER A 197 1.61 -6.72 -6.61
N GLY A 198 1.11 -5.96 -7.59
CA GLY A 198 1.90 -5.46 -8.71
C GLY A 198 2.81 -4.28 -8.37
N THR A 199 2.50 -3.49 -7.34
CA THR A 199 3.18 -2.20 -7.10
C THR A 199 3.74 -2.01 -5.69
N LEU A 200 3.02 -2.43 -4.65
CA LEU A 200 3.34 -2.16 -3.25
C LEU A 200 3.95 -3.38 -2.54
N ALA A 201 3.52 -4.60 -2.87
CA ALA A 201 4.10 -5.83 -2.32
C ALA A 201 5.63 -5.93 -2.53
N PRO A 202 6.22 -5.52 -3.67
CA PRO A 202 7.67 -5.48 -3.83
C PRO A 202 8.36 -4.54 -2.84
N LEU A 203 7.71 -3.45 -2.43
CA LEU A 203 8.22 -2.56 -1.38
C LEU A 203 8.20 -3.25 -0.02
N ALA A 204 7.17 -4.03 0.27
CA ALA A 204 7.06 -4.79 1.52
C ALA A 204 8.12 -5.89 1.59
N GLU A 205 8.41 -6.57 0.48
CA GLU A 205 9.51 -7.54 0.36
C GLU A 205 10.87 -6.85 0.62
N GLU A 206 11.08 -5.67 0.02
CA GLU A 206 12.28 -4.90 0.23
C GLU A 206 12.45 -4.47 1.69
N ALA A 207 11.40 -3.94 2.31
CA ALA A 207 11.40 -3.53 3.71
C ALA A 207 11.70 -4.72 4.64
N ALA A 208 11.18 -5.92 4.34
CA ALA A 208 11.50 -7.14 5.08
C ALA A 208 13.00 -7.49 4.99
N GLY A 209 13.65 -7.17 3.86
CA GLY A 209 15.09 -7.32 3.65
C GLY A 209 15.97 -6.45 4.54
N LEU A 210 15.43 -5.40 5.17
CA LEU A 210 16.17 -4.50 6.07
C LEU A 210 16.52 -5.14 7.42
N ALA A 211 15.87 -6.26 7.77
CA ALA A 211 16.11 -7.02 8.99
C ALA A 211 16.10 -6.18 10.28
N ILE A 212 15.14 -5.25 10.38
CA ILE A 212 14.97 -4.37 11.55
C ILE A 212 14.54 -5.21 12.76
N PRO A 213 15.30 -5.20 13.88
CA PRO A 213 14.95 -5.98 15.06
C PRO A 213 13.57 -5.61 15.62
N GLY A 214 12.74 -6.63 15.84
CA GLY A 214 11.39 -6.45 16.39
C GLY A 214 10.37 -5.86 15.41
N ASP A 215 10.71 -5.74 14.13
CA ASP A 215 9.75 -5.28 13.12
C ASP A 215 8.73 -6.37 12.77
N SER A 216 7.59 -5.93 12.22
CA SER A 216 6.50 -6.83 11.88
C SER A 216 6.70 -7.47 10.50
N PRO A 217 6.18 -8.69 10.26
CA PRO A 217 6.24 -9.33 8.94
C PRO A 217 5.21 -8.70 8.00
N TRP A 218 5.44 -7.44 7.61
CA TRP A 218 4.44 -6.58 6.96
C TRP A 218 3.80 -7.20 5.73
N GLN A 219 4.60 -7.76 4.81
CA GLN A 219 4.07 -8.41 3.61
C GLN A 219 3.06 -9.52 3.97
N ALA A 220 3.48 -10.49 4.78
CA ALA A 220 2.62 -11.61 5.19
C ALA A 220 1.38 -11.15 5.98
N GLN A 221 1.51 -10.10 6.79
CA GLN A 221 0.39 -9.53 7.54
C GLN A 221 -0.63 -8.84 6.61
N ILE A 222 -0.16 -8.13 5.58
CA ILE A 222 -1.01 -7.47 4.57
C ILE A 222 -1.68 -8.52 3.67
N ASP A 223 -0.92 -9.52 3.19
CA ASP A 223 -1.44 -10.66 2.43
C ASP A 223 -2.58 -11.35 3.16
N GLN A 224 -2.37 -11.67 4.45
CA GLN A 224 -3.39 -12.31 5.26
C GLN A 224 -4.62 -11.41 5.44
N ALA A 225 -4.44 -10.09 5.57
CA ALA A 225 -5.57 -9.17 5.65
C ALA A 225 -6.40 -9.12 4.36
N PHE A 226 -5.78 -9.20 3.18
CA PHE A 226 -6.52 -9.37 1.94
C PHE A 226 -7.32 -10.68 1.92
N VAL A 227 -6.74 -11.78 2.38
CA VAL A 227 -7.43 -13.08 2.47
C VAL A 227 -8.61 -13.01 3.44
N ASP A 228 -8.39 -12.49 4.64
CA ASP A 228 -9.40 -12.41 5.71
C ASP A 228 -10.56 -11.49 5.31
N GLY A 229 -10.26 -10.34 4.70
CA GLY A 229 -11.30 -9.43 4.25
C GLY A 229 -12.06 -9.94 3.03
N HIS A 230 -11.40 -10.64 2.10
CA HIS A 230 -12.06 -11.31 0.98
C HIS A 230 -13.05 -12.37 1.47
N ALA A 231 -12.65 -13.19 2.44
CA ALA A 231 -13.51 -14.20 3.06
C ALA A 231 -14.73 -13.58 3.79
N GLY A 232 -14.63 -12.31 4.21
CA GLY A 232 -15.70 -11.57 4.87
C GLY A 232 -16.63 -10.78 3.94
N ILE A 233 -16.50 -10.88 2.61
CA ILE A 233 -17.35 -10.11 1.68
C ILE A 233 -18.81 -10.55 1.75
N GLU A 234 -19.06 -11.84 1.97
CA GLU A 234 -20.39 -12.37 2.26
C GLU A 234 -20.50 -12.58 3.77
N GLY A 235 -21.32 -11.77 4.43
CA GLY A 235 -21.48 -11.82 5.88
C GLY A 235 -22.14 -13.12 6.36
N PRO A 236 -21.82 -13.58 7.59
CA PRO A 236 -22.36 -14.83 8.12
C PRO A 236 -23.87 -14.81 8.35
N ASP A 237 -24.44 -13.63 8.64
CA ASP A 237 -25.87 -13.45 8.89
C ASP A 237 -26.62 -12.96 7.63
N GLU A 238 -25.97 -12.15 6.81
CA GLU A 238 -26.53 -11.49 5.62
C GLU A 238 -25.54 -11.62 4.44
N PRO A 239 -25.69 -12.60 3.53
CA PRO A 239 -24.74 -12.84 2.44
C PRO A 239 -24.56 -11.66 1.47
N TRP A 240 -25.49 -10.70 1.47
CA TRP A 240 -25.49 -9.48 0.65
C TRP A 240 -24.86 -8.27 1.35
N ALA A 241 -24.38 -8.43 2.60
CA ALA A 241 -23.68 -7.41 3.37
C ALA A 241 -22.32 -7.96 3.86
N PRO A 242 -21.23 -7.19 3.75
CA PRO A 242 -19.95 -7.63 4.28
C PRO A 242 -19.95 -7.82 5.79
N ASP A 243 -19.19 -8.80 6.28
CA ASP A 243 -18.86 -8.93 7.70
C ASP A 243 -17.96 -7.75 8.11
N GLU A 244 -18.53 -6.81 8.86
CA GLU A 244 -17.81 -5.65 9.36
C GLU A 244 -16.66 -6.02 10.30
N TRP A 245 -16.72 -7.17 10.98
CA TRP A 245 -15.66 -7.65 11.88
C TRP A 245 -14.46 -8.22 11.14
N ALA A 246 -14.64 -8.60 9.87
CA ALA A 246 -13.57 -9.06 8.99
C ALA A 246 -13.06 -7.92 8.08
N THR A 247 -13.96 -7.29 7.34
CA THR A 247 -13.60 -6.34 6.26
C THR A 247 -13.05 -5.01 6.79
N LYS A 248 -13.60 -4.45 7.87
CA LYS A 248 -13.12 -3.17 8.43
C LYS A 248 -11.69 -3.30 9.00
N PRO A 249 -11.37 -4.30 9.84
CA PRO A 249 -10.00 -4.52 10.29
C PRO A 249 -9.04 -4.85 9.16
N ALA A 250 -9.43 -5.71 8.22
CA ALA A 250 -8.62 -6.08 7.06
C ALA A 250 -8.17 -4.83 6.28
N LYS A 251 -9.10 -3.93 5.97
CA LYS A 251 -8.78 -2.63 5.34
C LYS A 251 -7.72 -1.85 6.11
N GLN A 252 -7.86 -1.75 7.44
CA GLN A 252 -6.88 -1.01 8.24
C GLN A 252 -5.51 -1.70 8.27
N ILE A 253 -5.47 -3.04 8.31
CA ILE A 253 -4.21 -3.79 8.24
C ILE A 253 -3.50 -3.56 6.91
N VAL A 254 -4.22 -3.64 5.79
CA VAL A 254 -3.64 -3.36 4.47
C VAL A 254 -3.16 -1.90 4.39
N GLU A 255 -4.04 -0.94 4.67
CA GLU A 255 -3.74 0.48 4.48
C GLU A 255 -2.60 0.95 5.41
N LYS A 256 -2.68 0.64 6.71
CA LYS A 256 -1.68 1.13 7.68
C LYS A 256 -0.40 0.30 7.62
N GLY A 257 -0.49 -0.97 7.21
CA GLY A 257 0.67 -1.80 6.91
C GLY A 257 1.49 -1.24 5.75
N ASP A 258 0.83 -0.76 4.69
CA ASP A 258 1.49 -0.06 3.58
C ASP A 258 2.24 1.19 4.07
N PHE A 259 1.62 2.00 4.95
CA PHE A 259 2.31 3.15 5.55
C PHE A 259 3.51 2.76 6.40
N ALA A 260 3.46 1.62 7.09
CA ALA A 260 4.59 1.10 7.84
C ALA A 260 5.76 0.75 6.93
N VAL A 261 5.49 0.01 5.85
CA VAL A 261 6.47 -0.35 4.81
C VAL A 261 7.11 0.91 4.21
N ILE A 262 6.28 1.88 3.84
CA ILE A 262 6.74 3.15 3.26
C ILE A 262 7.61 3.92 4.26
N GLU A 263 7.24 4.01 5.53
CA GLU A 263 8.06 4.65 6.57
C GLU A 263 9.46 4.03 6.65
N ARG A 264 9.57 2.69 6.66
CA ARG A 264 10.87 1.99 6.69
C ARG A 264 11.74 2.39 5.51
N LEU A 265 11.14 2.39 4.32
CA LEU A 265 11.86 2.68 3.08
C LEU A 265 12.22 4.16 2.98
N VAL A 266 11.38 5.10 3.41
CA VAL A 266 11.72 6.53 3.44
C VAL A 266 12.98 6.74 4.29
N VAL A 267 13.02 6.18 5.50
CA VAL A 267 14.18 6.29 6.41
C VAL A 267 15.43 5.65 5.80
N GLU A 268 15.31 4.44 5.24
CA GLU A 268 16.46 3.73 4.67
C GLU A 268 17.01 4.42 3.41
N ARG A 269 16.12 4.92 2.55
CA ARG A 269 16.51 5.68 1.36
C ARG A 269 17.18 7.00 1.71
N ALA A 270 16.66 7.72 2.69
CA ALA A 270 17.29 8.91 3.23
C ALA A 270 18.70 8.61 3.78
N ARG A 271 18.84 7.52 4.53
CA ARG A 271 20.13 7.04 5.05
C ARG A 271 21.11 6.68 3.93
N THR A 272 20.64 5.96 2.92
CA THR A 272 21.44 5.56 1.75
C THR A 272 21.92 6.79 0.98
N ALA A 273 21.03 7.75 0.73
CA ALA A 273 21.36 9.01 0.07
C ALA A 273 22.46 9.77 0.81
N ALA A 274 22.32 9.91 2.13
CA ALA A 274 23.28 10.58 2.99
C ALA A 274 24.67 9.92 2.96
N GLN A 275 24.71 8.59 3.04
CA GLN A 275 25.96 7.83 3.05
C GLN A 275 26.68 7.84 1.70
N ALA A 276 25.94 7.77 0.60
CA ALA A 276 26.49 7.70 -0.74
C ALA A 276 26.72 9.09 -1.39
N GLY A 277 26.06 10.13 -0.88
CA GLY A 277 25.98 11.43 -1.55
C GLY A 277 25.21 11.36 -2.88
N ASP A 278 24.28 10.41 -3.00
CA ASP A 278 23.51 10.13 -4.22
C ASP A 278 22.10 10.75 -4.12
N PRO A 279 21.69 11.61 -5.06
CA PRO A 279 20.34 12.18 -5.05
C PRO A 279 19.23 11.19 -5.43
N ALA A 280 19.53 10.06 -6.08
CA ALA A 280 18.49 9.13 -6.51
C ALA A 280 17.71 8.50 -5.32
N PRO A 281 18.37 7.93 -4.29
CA PRO A 281 17.65 7.45 -3.11
C PRO A 281 16.90 8.56 -2.36
N ALA A 282 17.44 9.79 -2.31
CA ALA A 282 16.73 10.92 -1.69
C ALA A 282 15.44 11.27 -2.44
N ARG A 283 15.48 11.19 -3.78
CA ARG A 283 14.33 11.42 -4.64
C ARG A 283 13.26 10.33 -4.49
N GLU A 284 13.67 9.07 -4.36
CA GLU A 284 12.77 7.96 -4.03
C GLU A 284 12.12 8.16 -2.66
N ALA A 285 12.92 8.52 -1.63
CA ALA A 285 12.41 8.81 -0.30
C ALA A 285 11.36 9.93 -0.31
N LEU A 286 11.60 10.99 -1.09
CA LEU A 286 10.67 12.11 -1.21
C LEU A 286 9.32 11.69 -1.81
N GLY A 287 9.33 10.88 -2.87
CA GLY A 287 8.10 10.40 -3.48
C GLY A 287 7.34 9.41 -2.59
N LEU A 288 8.04 8.54 -1.88
CA LEU A 288 7.44 7.66 -0.88
C LEU A 288 6.86 8.45 0.31
N PHE A 289 7.57 9.49 0.77
CA PHE A 289 7.10 10.37 1.83
C PHE A 289 5.79 11.09 1.46
N ALA A 290 5.61 11.45 0.19
CA ALA A 290 4.38 12.08 -0.30
C ALA A 290 3.13 11.21 -0.06
N ILE A 291 3.28 9.88 -0.03
CA ILE A 291 2.18 8.94 0.27
C ILE A 291 1.76 9.03 1.75
N LEU A 292 2.68 9.40 2.64
CA LEU A 292 2.42 9.52 4.08
C LEU A 292 1.84 10.89 4.49
N GLU A 293 1.93 11.91 3.62
CA GLU A 293 1.61 13.31 3.97
C GLU A 293 0.19 13.47 4.54
N ASP A 294 -0.82 12.86 3.93
CA ASP A 294 -2.20 12.95 4.38
C ASP A 294 -2.44 12.27 5.74
N ARG A 295 -1.52 11.40 6.17
CA ARG A 295 -1.60 10.70 7.46
C ARG A 295 -0.91 11.44 8.58
N ILE A 296 0.13 12.19 8.24
CA ILE A 296 0.96 12.90 9.22
C ILE A 296 0.60 14.39 9.34
N ALA A 297 -0.09 14.99 8.36
CA ALA A 297 -0.53 16.38 8.42
C ALA A 297 -1.47 16.70 9.60
N GLY A 298 -1.27 17.86 10.25
CA GLY A 298 -2.12 18.35 11.35
C GLY A 298 -2.05 17.53 12.64
N ARG A 299 -0.90 16.86 12.88
CA ARG A 299 -0.65 15.98 14.03
C ARG A 299 0.73 16.24 14.63
N ASN A 300 0.85 17.35 15.34
CA ASN A 300 2.09 17.97 15.77
C ASN A 300 3.00 18.25 14.58
N THR A 301 2.37 18.71 13.48
CA THR A 301 2.86 18.72 12.09
C THR A 301 4.32 18.29 12.05
N PRO A 302 4.61 16.97 11.94
CA PRO A 302 5.99 16.56 11.71
C PRO A 302 6.47 17.41 10.57
N ALA A 303 7.74 17.81 10.62
CA ALA A 303 8.22 18.92 9.85
C ALA A 303 8.16 18.64 8.32
N ILE A 304 6.97 18.61 7.70
CA ILE A 304 6.69 18.13 6.34
C ILE A 304 7.49 18.98 5.38
N GLU A 305 7.32 20.30 5.46
CA GLU A 305 8.09 21.25 4.66
C GLU A 305 9.61 21.08 4.87
N PRO A 306 10.15 21.03 6.11
CA PRO A 306 11.56 20.71 6.32
C PRO A 306 12.03 19.33 5.82
N ILE A 307 11.23 18.27 5.94
CA ILE A 307 11.55 16.92 5.44
C ILE A 307 11.60 16.96 3.91
N GLN A 308 10.60 17.54 3.26
CA GLN A 308 10.58 17.72 1.81
C GLN A 308 11.79 18.53 1.33
N ALA A 309 12.09 19.64 2.00
CA ALA A 309 13.25 20.47 1.68
C ALA A 309 14.58 19.74 1.87
N MET A 310 14.69 18.91 2.91
CA MET A 310 15.87 18.09 3.17
C MET A 310 16.05 17.01 2.10
N LEU A 311 14.99 16.27 1.76
CA LEU A 311 15.04 15.21 0.75
C LEU A 311 15.21 15.74 -0.69
N ALA A 312 14.75 16.96 -0.97
CA ALA A 312 14.97 17.63 -2.24
C ALA A 312 16.33 18.36 -2.34
N GLY A 313 17.04 18.48 -1.22
CA GLY A 313 18.27 19.25 -1.09
C GLY A 313 19.54 18.47 -1.41
N ASP A 314 20.65 18.88 -0.77
CA ASP A 314 21.93 18.16 -0.86
C ASP A 314 21.84 16.82 -0.12
N PRO A 315 22.04 15.67 -0.80
CA PRO A 315 21.99 14.36 -0.17
C PRO A 315 22.92 14.23 1.04
N ALA A 316 24.10 14.86 0.99
CA ALA A 316 25.07 14.81 2.09
C ALA A 316 24.62 15.56 3.36
N ALA A 317 23.58 16.39 3.26
CA ALA A 317 23.00 17.13 4.38
C ALA A 317 21.78 16.44 5.01
N ILE A 318 21.36 15.27 4.49
CA ILE A 318 20.21 14.53 5.01
C ILE A 318 20.53 13.96 6.41
N ASP A 319 19.67 14.27 7.37
CA ASP A 319 19.66 13.68 8.71
C ASP A 319 18.55 12.63 8.80
N ALA A 320 18.91 11.36 8.56
CA ALA A 320 17.97 10.24 8.55
C ALA A 320 17.42 9.90 9.95
N ASP A 321 18.20 10.16 11.01
CA ASP A 321 17.76 9.88 12.38
C ASP A 321 16.75 10.95 12.83
N TRP A 322 17.00 12.21 12.50
CA TRP A 322 16.02 13.28 12.70
C TRP A 322 14.73 13.02 11.91
N LEU A 323 14.84 12.58 10.65
CA LEU A 323 13.67 12.20 9.83
C LEU A 323 12.85 11.10 10.51
N GLN A 324 13.51 10.04 11.00
CA GLN A 324 12.85 8.95 11.71
C GLN A 324 12.10 9.44 12.95
N ASP A 325 12.71 10.36 13.71
CA ASP A 325 12.07 10.95 14.89
C ASP A 325 10.84 11.78 14.54
N GLN A 326 10.90 12.56 13.44
CA GLN A 326 9.73 13.30 12.98
C GLN A 326 8.57 12.38 12.58
N LEU A 327 8.85 11.29 11.85
CA LEU A 327 7.81 10.32 11.49
C LEU A 327 7.24 9.62 12.73
N ALA A 328 8.11 9.22 13.66
CA ALA A 328 7.71 8.56 14.90
C ALA A 328 6.77 9.41 15.77
N ILE A 329 6.96 10.73 15.81
CA ILE A 329 6.09 11.68 16.53
C ILE A 329 4.63 11.55 16.06
N ALA A 330 4.38 11.46 14.75
CA ALA A 330 3.02 11.33 14.23
C ALA A 330 2.40 9.96 14.57
N PHE A 331 3.18 8.88 14.42
CA PHE A 331 2.68 7.52 14.64
C PHE A 331 2.44 7.19 16.11
N VAL A 332 3.31 7.64 17.03
CA VAL A 332 3.11 7.38 18.47
C VAL A 332 1.87 8.09 19.02
N LYS A 333 1.50 9.26 18.50
CA LYS A 333 0.26 9.95 18.89
C LYS A 333 -0.97 9.18 18.40
N ARG A 334 -0.92 8.68 17.16
CA ARG A 334 -1.98 7.81 16.61
C ARG A 334 -2.13 6.53 17.43
N ALA A 335 -1.03 5.86 17.75
CA ALA A 335 -1.04 4.69 18.62
C ALA A 335 -1.68 5.01 19.97
N ARG A 336 -1.25 6.11 20.63
CA ARG A 336 -1.86 6.59 21.89
C ARG A 336 -3.36 6.81 21.76
N LYS A 337 -3.85 7.47 20.71
CA LYS A 337 -5.28 7.76 20.53
C LYS A 337 -6.13 6.49 20.68
N TYR A 338 -5.71 5.40 20.04
CA TYR A 338 -6.47 4.16 20.01
C TYR A 338 -6.31 3.28 21.26
N CYS A 339 -5.45 3.67 22.21
CA CYS A 339 -5.32 2.94 23.48
C CYS A 339 -6.59 3.04 24.34
N ASP A 340 -7.38 4.11 24.21
CA ASP A 340 -8.58 4.35 25.02
C ASP A 340 -9.79 4.92 24.24
N GLU A 341 -9.67 5.23 22.95
CA GLU A 341 -10.77 5.83 22.16
C GLU A 341 -12.09 5.05 22.30
N ALA A 342 -12.05 3.72 22.23
CA ALA A 342 -13.24 2.88 22.36
C ALA A 342 -13.90 3.01 23.75
N VAL A 343 -13.09 3.15 24.79
CA VAL A 343 -13.55 3.32 26.18
C VAL A 343 -14.12 4.72 26.37
N GLU A 344 -13.43 5.76 25.91
CA GLU A 344 -13.88 7.15 26.03
C GLU A 344 -15.17 7.41 25.24
N ALA A 345 -15.29 6.80 24.06
CA ALA A 345 -16.48 6.90 23.22
C ALA A 345 -17.65 6.03 23.71
N GLY A 346 -17.44 5.11 24.67
CA GLY A 346 -18.44 4.13 25.09
C GLY A 346 -18.86 3.18 23.97
N ALA A 347 -17.93 2.84 23.08
CA ALA A 347 -18.18 2.09 21.84
C ALA A 347 -17.66 0.64 21.88
N VAL A 348 -17.33 0.13 23.07
CA VAL A 348 -16.95 -1.28 23.28
C VAL A 348 -18.04 -2.21 22.71
N GLY A 349 -17.64 -3.36 22.14
CA GLY A 349 -18.58 -4.31 21.52
C GLY A 349 -18.97 -3.97 20.08
N THR A 350 -18.34 -2.96 19.46
CA THR A 350 -18.63 -2.56 18.07
C THR A 350 -17.49 -2.91 17.11
N ALA A 351 -17.81 -3.23 15.86
CA ALA A 351 -16.82 -3.47 14.81
C ALA A 351 -15.91 -2.24 14.59
N ASP A 352 -16.44 -1.02 14.77
CA ASP A 352 -15.65 0.21 14.66
C ASP A 352 -14.61 0.36 15.78
N SER A 353 -14.95 -0.02 17.02
CA SER A 353 -13.99 -0.04 18.13
C SER A 353 -12.87 -1.07 17.91
N TYR A 354 -13.23 -2.26 17.43
CA TYR A 354 -12.28 -3.33 17.13
C TYR A 354 -11.35 -2.97 15.96
N LYS A 355 -11.91 -2.37 14.90
CA LYS A 355 -11.16 -1.74 13.81
C LYS A 355 -10.19 -0.68 14.34
N GLY A 356 -10.64 0.23 15.20
CA GLY A 356 -9.80 1.27 15.80
C GLY A 356 -8.63 0.69 16.61
N ALA A 357 -8.86 -0.37 17.37
CA ALA A 357 -7.78 -1.04 18.10
C ALA A 357 -6.77 -1.75 17.17
N TRP A 358 -7.19 -2.27 16.01
CA TRP A 358 -6.27 -2.70 14.96
C TRP A 358 -5.44 -1.56 14.40
N GLU A 359 -6.03 -0.38 14.14
CA GLU A 359 -5.26 0.81 13.76
C GLU A 359 -4.18 1.15 14.81
N GLY A 360 -4.55 1.18 16.10
CA GLY A 360 -3.62 1.42 17.20
C GLY A 360 -2.48 0.40 17.29
N THR A 361 -2.81 -0.88 17.03
CA THR A 361 -1.84 -1.98 16.97
C THR A 361 -0.80 -1.73 15.88
N ILE A 362 -1.23 -1.37 14.67
CA ILE A 362 -0.33 -1.17 13.52
C ILE A 362 0.54 0.06 13.71
N TYR A 363 -0.03 1.18 14.18
CA TYR A 363 0.77 2.36 14.51
C TYR A 363 1.80 2.06 15.61
N THR A 364 1.44 1.22 16.59
CA THR A 364 2.39 0.74 17.60
C THR A 364 3.51 -0.06 16.96
N GLN A 365 3.20 -1.02 16.08
CA GLN A 365 4.19 -1.81 15.35
C GLN A 365 5.17 -0.93 14.54
N ILE A 366 4.72 0.21 13.98
CA ILE A 366 5.59 1.18 13.30
C ILE A 366 6.65 1.74 14.27
N VAL A 367 6.24 2.15 15.47
CA VAL A 367 7.17 2.75 16.46
C VAL A 367 7.81 1.74 17.40
N LEU A 368 7.45 0.46 17.31
CA LEU A 368 7.93 -0.61 18.20
C LEU A 368 9.46 -0.75 18.22
N PRO A 369 10.19 -0.66 17.08
CA PRO A 369 11.64 -0.65 17.11
C PRO A 369 12.23 0.51 17.91
N LEU A 370 11.62 1.70 17.84
CA LEU A 370 12.04 2.87 18.64
C LEU A 370 11.68 2.70 20.12
N MET A 371 10.51 2.12 20.44
CA MET A 371 10.17 1.77 21.82
C MET A 371 11.23 0.82 22.41
N HIS A 372 11.57 -0.24 21.68
CA HIS A 372 12.61 -1.18 22.10
C HIS A 372 13.98 -0.53 22.27
N ALA A 373 14.34 0.42 21.41
CA ALA A 373 15.62 1.10 21.48
C ALA A 373 15.72 2.17 22.58
N ARG A 374 14.60 2.83 22.94
CA ARG A 374 14.60 4.04 23.80
C ARG A 374 13.98 3.84 25.18
N LEU A 375 13.14 2.82 25.37
CA LEU A 375 12.43 2.62 26.62
C LEU A 375 13.14 1.59 27.50
N ASP A 376 13.51 2.01 28.71
CA ASP A 376 14.23 1.17 29.66
C ASP A 376 13.37 -0.02 30.13
N GLY A 377 13.82 -1.24 29.81
CA GLY A 377 13.14 -2.47 30.23
C GLY A 377 11.85 -2.80 29.46
N PHE A 378 11.63 -2.16 28.31
CA PHE A 378 10.44 -2.40 27.48
C PHE A 378 10.44 -3.80 26.86
N ASP A 379 9.36 -4.54 27.13
CA ASP A 379 9.10 -5.85 26.56
C ASP A 379 8.11 -5.72 25.41
N ALA A 380 8.64 -5.77 24.18
CA ALA A 380 7.86 -5.64 22.96
C ALA A 380 6.83 -6.77 22.79
N GLU A 381 7.16 -8.00 23.17
CA GLU A 381 6.27 -9.14 23.04
C GLU A 381 5.08 -9.01 24.01
N ALA A 382 5.35 -8.70 25.27
CA ALA A 382 4.32 -8.45 26.26
C ALA A 382 3.42 -7.27 25.87
N TYR A 383 3.99 -6.22 25.29
CA TYR A 383 3.22 -5.05 24.85
C TYR A 383 2.31 -5.35 23.65
N MET A 384 2.78 -6.15 22.69
CA MET A 384 1.92 -6.59 21.59
C MET A 384 0.84 -7.58 22.04
N GLN A 385 1.10 -8.36 23.09
CA GLN A 385 0.07 -9.19 23.73
C GLN A 385 -1.00 -8.33 24.42
N LEU A 386 -0.63 -7.23 25.09
CA LEU A 386 -1.61 -6.29 25.67
C LEU A 386 -2.55 -5.72 24.59
N TRP A 387 -2.04 -5.39 23.41
CA TRP A 387 -2.88 -4.97 22.28
C TRP A 387 -3.83 -6.09 21.82
N ALA A 388 -3.36 -7.33 21.77
CA ALA A 388 -4.20 -8.48 21.44
C ALA A 388 -5.33 -8.69 22.47
N ASP A 389 -5.00 -8.66 23.76
CA ASP A 389 -5.96 -8.79 24.85
C ASP A 389 -7.00 -7.65 24.81
N TYR A 390 -6.58 -6.43 24.50
CA TYR A 390 -7.48 -5.28 24.36
C TYR A 390 -8.43 -5.46 23.18
N ARG A 391 -7.94 -5.89 22.01
CA ARG A 391 -8.78 -6.19 20.85
C ARG A 391 -9.81 -7.27 21.16
N GLU A 392 -9.42 -8.33 21.86
CA GLU A 392 -10.34 -9.38 22.31
C GLU A 392 -11.39 -8.88 23.29
N ALA A 393 -11.01 -8.02 24.25
CA ALA A 393 -11.96 -7.39 25.16
C ALA A 393 -13.00 -6.55 24.39
N LEU A 394 -12.56 -5.78 23.40
CA LEU A 394 -13.47 -4.99 22.56
C LEU A 394 -14.41 -5.87 21.72
N LYS A 395 -13.89 -6.96 21.14
CA LYS A 395 -14.68 -7.90 20.34
C LYS A 395 -15.73 -8.65 21.16
N ASN A 396 -15.41 -8.95 22.42
CA ASN A 396 -16.30 -9.70 23.32
C ASN A 396 -17.22 -8.82 24.16
N ASP A 397 -17.29 -7.52 23.88
CA ASP A 397 -18.07 -6.52 24.66
C ASP A 397 -17.69 -6.50 26.17
N ASP A 398 -16.41 -6.76 26.49
CA ASP A 398 -15.90 -6.73 27.87
C ASP A 398 -15.36 -5.34 28.21
N ALA A 399 -16.28 -4.43 28.51
CA ALA A 399 -15.95 -3.06 28.90
C ALA A 399 -15.08 -2.97 30.15
N ALA A 400 -15.20 -3.92 31.10
CA ALA A 400 -14.40 -3.91 32.32
C ALA A 400 -12.93 -4.24 32.01
N ALA A 401 -12.67 -5.28 31.22
CA ALA A 401 -11.33 -5.61 30.78
C ALA A 401 -10.73 -4.50 29.90
N ALA A 402 -11.51 -3.92 28.98
CA ALA A 402 -11.04 -2.81 28.14
C ALA A 402 -10.59 -1.60 28.96
N VAL A 403 -11.34 -1.22 30.00
CA VAL A 403 -10.98 -0.13 30.93
C VAL A 403 -9.72 -0.45 31.73
N GLU A 404 -9.50 -1.72 32.10
CA GLU A 404 -8.31 -2.16 32.83
C GLU A 404 -7.04 -2.17 31.96
N LEU A 405 -7.18 -2.55 30.69
CA LEU A 405 -6.07 -2.67 29.74
C LEU A 405 -5.63 -1.32 29.16
N ALA A 406 -6.57 -0.39 28.92
CA ALA A 406 -6.28 0.89 28.28
C ALA A 406 -5.13 1.70 28.96
N PRO A 407 -5.09 1.89 30.29
CA PRO A 407 -3.96 2.57 30.96
C PRO A 407 -2.61 1.88 30.76
N GLN A 408 -2.60 0.55 30.60
CA GLN A 408 -1.38 -0.24 30.38
C GLN A 408 -0.84 -0.02 28.96
N LEU A 409 -1.73 0.17 27.98
CA LEU A 409 -1.36 0.58 26.62
C LEU A 409 -0.86 2.03 26.56
N ILE A 410 -1.47 2.93 27.33
CA ILE A 410 -1.11 4.35 27.35
C ILE A 410 0.32 4.59 27.84
N GLY A 411 0.76 3.89 28.89
CA GLY A 411 2.05 4.11 29.55
C GLY A 411 3.25 4.17 28.60
N PRO A 412 3.57 3.07 27.87
CA PRO A 412 4.70 3.03 26.95
C PRO A 412 4.61 4.05 25.80
N ASN A 413 3.40 4.32 25.29
CA ASN A 413 3.20 5.39 24.30
C ASN A 413 3.57 6.77 24.86
N CYS A 414 3.16 7.08 26.08
CA CYS A 414 3.52 8.34 26.74
C CYS A 414 5.01 8.45 27.02
N GLU A 415 5.67 7.35 27.43
CA GLU A 415 7.12 7.32 27.64
C GLU A 415 7.88 7.57 26.34
N LEU A 416 7.46 6.95 25.23
CA LEU A 416 8.07 7.21 23.93
C LEU A 416 7.82 8.66 23.47
N GLN A 417 6.61 9.20 23.68
CA GLN A 417 6.33 10.61 23.40
C GLN A 417 7.29 11.55 24.15
N ALA A 418 7.54 11.29 25.43
CA ALA A 418 8.50 12.06 26.22
C ALA A 418 9.94 11.90 25.69
N ALA A 419 10.34 10.70 25.28
CA ALA A 419 11.65 10.43 24.68
C ALA A 419 11.85 11.11 23.31
N LEU A 420 10.76 11.38 22.58
CA LEU A 420 10.74 12.15 21.33
C LEU A 420 10.63 13.67 21.56
N GLY A 421 10.61 14.12 22.81
CA GLY A 421 10.57 15.54 23.17
C GLY A 421 9.16 16.16 23.18
N ILE A 422 8.10 15.34 23.10
CA ILE A 422 6.72 15.80 23.25
C ILE A 422 6.44 16.05 24.74
N ALA A 423 6.07 17.27 25.09
CA ALA A 423 5.86 17.76 26.44
C ALA A 423 4.63 17.18 27.15
N GLN A 424 3.56 16.88 26.40
CA GLN A 424 2.34 16.28 26.95
C GLN A 424 1.97 15.01 26.20
N CYS A 425 1.68 13.93 26.95
CA CYS A 425 1.14 12.73 26.35
C CYS A 425 -0.26 13.01 25.79
N THR A 426 -0.40 12.97 24.47
CA THR A 426 -1.65 13.26 23.76
C THR A 426 -1.88 12.29 22.60
N GLY A 427 -3.15 12.05 22.26
CA GLY A 427 -3.54 11.25 21.10
C GLY A 427 -3.74 12.06 19.81
N SER A 428 -3.96 13.37 19.92
CA SER A 428 -4.37 14.17 18.76
C SER A 428 -3.99 15.65 18.80
N ASP A 429 -3.60 16.19 19.97
CA ASP A 429 -3.37 17.62 20.11
C ASP A 429 -1.98 18.01 19.58
N ASP A 430 -1.95 19.14 18.88
CA ASP A 430 -0.71 19.82 18.50
C ASP A 430 -0.15 20.58 19.71
N GLU A 431 1.17 20.57 19.85
CA GLU A 431 1.87 21.37 20.83
C GLU A 431 1.94 22.82 20.34
N PRO A 432 1.73 23.80 21.24
CA PRO A 432 2.00 25.18 20.90
C PRO A 432 3.50 25.34 20.62
N GLY A 433 3.84 25.61 19.36
CA GLY A 433 5.21 25.91 18.91
C GLY A 433 5.75 27.23 19.42
#